data_AF-A0A6J1W0F4-F1
#
_entry.id   AF-A0A6J1W0F4-F1
#
_cell.length_a   1.000
_cell.length_b   1.000
_cell.length_c   1.000
_cell.angle_alpha   90.00
_cell.angle_beta   90.00
_cell.angle_gamma   90.00
#
_symmetry.space_group_name_H-M   'P 1'
#
loop_
_entity.id
_entity.type
_entity.pdbx_description
1 polymer ?
#
loop_
_entity_poly.entity_id
_entity_poly.type
_entity_poly.pdbx_seq_one_letter_code
_entity_poly.pdbx_strand_id
1 'polypeptide(L)'
;MFSLCSGQNDGALEWPAVNRQVTFTIVDQDPDITQRMSASRSFVTDPNQRYNGKPFWDKADITGTFDPFYNTHIGPGWGWHYILPYSELYRRNFVKNDNLIIFSNFEVIHDPGNVL
;
A
#
# COMPACT_ATOMS: atom_id res chain seq x y z
N MET A 1 1.57 -4.65 -5.68
CA MET A 1 2.49 -3.50 -5.48
C MET A 1 1.65 -2.29 -5.10
N PHE A 2 2.25 -1.27 -4.47
CA PHE A 2 1.63 -0.01 -4.08
C PHE A 2 2.35 1.14 -4.79
N SER A 3 1.58 2.07 -5.35
CA SER A 3 2.07 3.26 -6.04
C SER A 3 1.24 4.47 -5.60
N LEU A 4 1.89 5.62 -5.50
CA LEU A 4 1.21 6.90 -5.39
C LEU A 4 0.78 7.35 -6.80
N CYS A 5 -0.44 7.87 -6.93
CA CYS A 5 -0.96 8.39 -8.19
C CYS A 5 -1.18 9.89 -8.08
N SER A 6 -1.14 10.61 -9.20
CA SER A 6 -1.44 12.05 -9.19
C SER A 6 -2.89 12.28 -8.78
N GLY A 7 -3.10 13.26 -7.91
CA GLY A 7 -4.41 13.60 -7.36
C GLY A 7 -4.66 15.11 -7.33
N GLN A 8 -5.93 15.50 -7.33
CA GLN A 8 -6.33 16.91 -7.28
C GLN A 8 -5.80 17.66 -6.05
N ASN A 9 -5.55 16.95 -4.95
CA ASN A 9 -5.08 17.52 -3.69
C ASN A 9 -3.55 17.53 -3.55
N ASP A 10 -2.78 17.09 -4.54
CA ASP A 10 -1.31 16.96 -4.43
C ASP A 10 -0.61 18.30 -4.13
N GLY A 11 -1.24 19.42 -4.47
CA GLY A 11 -0.77 20.77 -4.12
C GLY A 11 -0.86 21.11 -2.62
N ALA A 12 -1.76 20.45 -1.88
CA ALA A 12 -1.99 20.68 -0.45
C ALA A 12 -1.34 19.61 0.46
N LEU A 13 -0.82 18.53 -0.11
CA LEU A 13 -0.15 17.45 0.61
C LEU A 13 1.35 17.72 0.78
N GLU A 14 1.94 17.12 1.81
CA GLU A 14 3.39 17.11 2.03
C GLU A 14 4.08 16.03 1.21
N TRP A 15 5.23 16.39 0.62
CA TRP A 15 6.03 15.52 -0.24
C TRP A 15 7.52 15.63 0.08
N PRO A 16 8.29 14.53 -0.03
CA PRO A 16 7.83 13.16 -0.34
C PRO A 16 6.98 12.58 0.81
N ALA A 17 6.05 11.68 0.49
CA ALA A 17 5.13 11.07 1.44
C ALA A 17 5.82 9.97 2.27
N VAL A 18 6.77 10.39 3.10
CA VAL A 18 7.67 9.53 3.90
C VAL A 18 7.15 9.30 5.31
N ASN A 19 7.70 8.31 6.03
CA ASN A 19 7.31 7.95 7.40
C ASN A 19 5.82 7.60 7.53
N ARG A 20 5.26 7.07 6.44
CA ARG A 20 3.91 6.53 6.38
C ARG A 20 3.97 5.01 6.22
N GLN A 21 3.18 4.29 7.01
CA GLN A 21 3.07 2.85 6.93
C GLN A 21 2.00 2.48 5.90
N VAL A 22 2.38 1.64 4.94
CA VAL A 22 1.44 0.95 4.05
C VAL A 22 1.23 -0.45 4.59
N THR A 23 -0.03 -0.84 4.81
CA THR A 23 -0.40 -2.18 5.24
C THR A 23 -1.39 -2.78 4.26
N PHE A 24 -1.11 -3.97 3.76
CA PHE A 24 -2.08 -4.78 3.02
C PHE A 24 -2.48 -5.99 3.85
N THR A 25 -3.78 -6.30 3.87
CA THR A 25 -4.34 -7.46 4.56
C THR A 25 -5.26 -8.22 3.62
N ILE A 26 -4.92 -9.47 3.32
CA ILE A 26 -5.80 -10.42 2.65
C ILE A 26 -6.66 -11.09 3.71
N VAL A 27 -7.98 -10.89 3.63
CA VAL A 27 -8.91 -11.26 4.69
C VAL A 27 -9.25 -12.75 4.60
N ASP A 28 -9.06 -13.46 5.71
CA ASP A 28 -9.68 -14.77 5.93
C ASP A 28 -11.15 -14.54 6.29
N GLN A 29 -12.08 -14.94 5.42
CA GLN A 29 -13.50 -14.61 5.50
C GLN A 29 -14.30 -15.61 6.38
N ASP A 30 -13.67 -16.11 7.44
CA ASP A 30 -14.34 -16.90 8.46
C ASP A 30 -15.48 -16.07 9.10
N PRO A 31 -16.71 -16.62 9.22
CA PRO A 31 -17.80 -15.90 9.87
C PRO A 31 -17.50 -15.56 11.33
N ASP A 32 -16.71 -16.38 12.03
CA ASP A 32 -16.25 -16.11 13.39
C ASP A 32 -14.94 -15.32 13.36
N ILE A 33 -14.99 -14.07 13.82
CA ILE A 33 -13.83 -13.18 13.81
C ILE A 33 -12.65 -13.73 14.62
N THR A 34 -12.94 -14.55 15.64
CA THR A 34 -11.90 -15.14 16.50
C THR A 34 -11.11 -16.25 15.79
N GLN A 35 -11.63 -16.78 14.69
CA GLN A 35 -11.01 -17.84 13.89
C GLN A 35 -10.30 -17.33 12.63
N ARG A 36 -10.44 -16.04 12.31
CA ARG A 36 -9.82 -15.43 11.13
C ARG A 36 -8.30 -15.40 11.29
N MET A 37 -7.60 -15.98 10.32
CA MET A 37 -6.15 -15.88 10.20
C MET A 37 -5.79 -15.11 8.92
N SER A 38 -6.17 -13.82 8.91
CA SER A 38 -5.88 -12.94 7.78
C SER A 38 -4.37 -12.76 7.60
N ALA A 39 -3.92 -12.63 6.36
CA ALA A 39 -2.51 -12.47 6.03
C ALA A 39 -2.19 -11.02 5.75
N SER A 40 -1.29 -10.43 6.54
CA SER A 40 -0.91 -9.03 6.41
C SER A 40 0.57 -8.85 6.12
N ARG A 41 0.90 -7.82 5.35
CA ARG A 41 2.26 -7.30 5.21
C ARG A 41 2.24 -5.78 5.22
N SER A 42 3.26 -5.19 5.85
CA SER A 42 3.43 -3.75 5.91
C SER A 42 4.86 -3.32 5.62
N PHE A 43 5.00 -2.14 5.01
CA PHE A 43 6.28 -1.46 4.85
C PHE A 43 6.12 0.02 5.19
N VAL A 44 7.24 0.68 5.48
CA VAL A 44 7.27 2.12 5.72
C VAL A 44 7.92 2.81 4.52
N THR A 45 7.34 3.94 4.11
CA THR A 45 7.88 4.80 3.06
C THR A 45 9.19 5.44 3.53
N ASP A 46 10.32 5.03 2.94
CA ASP A 46 11.67 5.45 3.33
C ASP A 46 12.06 6.78 2.65
N PRO A 47 12.48 7.82 3.41
CA PRO A 47 12.93 9.10 2.86
C PRO A 47 14.19 9.01 1.97
N ASN A 48 14.99 7.96 2.14
CA ASN A 48 16.22 7.74 1.38
C ASN A 48 15.98 6.88 0.13
N GLN A 49 14.80 6.31 -0.04
CA GLN A 49 14.49 5.50 -1.21
C GLN A 49 14.45 6.39 -2.46
N ARG A 50 15.12 5.92 -3.53
CA ARG A 50 15.24 6.65 -4.80
C ARG A 50 14.77 5.81 -5.99
N TYR A 51 14.23 6.49 -7.00
CA TYR A 51 13.92 5.94 -8.32
C TYR A 51 14.43 6.92 -9.37
N ASN A 52 15.36 6.47 -10.23
CA ASN A 52 16.02 7.31 -11.25
C ASN A 52 16.57 8.64 -10.70
N GLY A 53 17.21 8.59 -9.52
CA GLY A 53 17.81 9.76 -8.86
C GLY A 53 16.83 10.69 -8.14
N LYS A 54 15.52 10.45 -8.22
CA LYS A 54 14.47 11.23 -7.54
C LYS A 54 13.96 10.51 -6.28
N PRO A 55 13.37 11.21 -5.29
CA PRO A 55 12.72 10.56 -4.15
C PRO A 55 11.63 9.59 -4.61
N PHE A 56 11.62 8.37 -4.10
CA PHE A 56 10.70 7.33 -4.57
C PHE A 56 9.23 7.69 -4.29
N TRP A 57 8.97 8.29 -3.13
CA TRP A 57 7.64 8.64 -2.63
C TRP A 57 7.23 10.10 -2.89
N ASP A 58 7.76 10.72 -3.95
CA ASP A 58 7.39 12.07 -4.37
C ASP A 58 6.08 12.08 -5.20
N LYS A 59 5.60 13.27 -5.56
CA LYS A 59 4.45 13.48 -6.45
C LYS A 59 4.59 12.65 -7.72
N ALA A 60 3.52 11.96 -8.10
CA ALA A 60 3.52 11.13 -9.30
C ALA A 60 3.74 11.93 -10.59
N ASP A 61 3.39 13.22 -10.63
CA ASP A 61 3.72 14.11 -11.75
C ASP A 61 5.23 14.33 -11.93
N ILE A 62 6.04 14.11 -10.88
CA ILE A 62 7.50 14.28 -10.89
C ILE A 62 8.21 12.95 -11.15
N THR A 63 7.75 11.87 -10.52
CA THR A 63 8.44 10.56 -10.47
C THR A 63 7.75 9.47 -11.29
N GLY A 64 6.50 9.69 -11.66
CA GLY A 64 5.64 8.71 -12.31
C GLY A 64 5.62 8.81 -13.83
N THR A 65 4.82 7.92 -14.42
CA THR A 65 4.53 7.87 -15.86
C THR A 65 3.02 8.01 -16.06
N PHE A 66 2.60 8.72 -17.09
CA PHE A 66 1.18 8.84 -17.44
C PHE A 66 0.64 7.50 -17.92
N ASP A 67 -0.40 7.00 -17.25
CA ASP A 67 -1.13 5.82 -17.64
C ASP A 67 -2.47 6.23 -18.29
N PRO A 68 -2.67 5.97 -19.61
CA PRO A 68 -3.88 6.37 -20.30
C PRO A 68 -5.13 5.58 -19.89
N PHE A 69 -4.98 4.37 -19.32
CA PHE A 69 -6.10 3.58 -18.84
C PHE A 69 -6.71 4.19 -17.58
N TYR A 70 -5.87 4.69 -16.67
CA TYR A 70 -6.31 5.37 -15.45
C TYR A 70 -6.41 6.89 -15.60
N ASN A 71 -5.96 7.43 -16.74
CA ASN A 71 -5.90 8.87 -17.03
C ASN A 71 -5.20 9.66 -15.90
N THR A 72 -4.07 9.15 -15.41
CA THR A 72 -3.34 9.71 -14.26
C THR A 72 -1.85 9.36 -14.35
N HIS A 73 -0.97 10.13 -13.70
CA HIS A 73 0.41 9.72 -13.49
C HIS A 73 0.49 8.70 -12.35
N ILE A 74 1.23 7.62 -12.57
CA ILE A 74 1.48 6.57 -11.58
C ILE A 74 2.96 6.57 -11.22
N GLY A 75 3.26 6.83 -9.95
CA GLY A 75 4.60 6.77 -9.38
C GLY A 75 5.17 5.35 -9.36
N PRO A 76 6.48 5.20 -9.05
CA PRO A 76 7.11 3.89 -9.00
C PRO A 76 6.42 2.97 -7.98
N GLY A 77 6.29 1.69 -8.33
CA GLY A 77 5.63 0.69 -7.50
C GLY A 77 6.58 0.00 -6.52
N TRP A 78 6.16 -0.11 -5.25
CA TRP A 78 6.89 -0.86 -4.23
C TRP A 78 6.01 -1.89 -3.53
N GLY A 79 6.61 -2.95 -3.03
CA GLY A 79 5.91 -3.97 -2.25
C GLY A 79 6.52 -5.34 -2.45
N TRP A 80 5.72 -6.37 -2.19
CA TRP A 80 6.15 -7.76 -2.25
C TRP A 80 5.66 -8.45 -3.51
N HIS A 81 6.39 -9.51 -3.90
CA HIS A 81 5.95 -10.42 -4.96
C HIS A 81 4.70 -11.21 -4.53
N TYR A 82 4.58 -11.53 -3.24
CA TYR A 82 3.41 -12.18 -2.65
C TYR A 82 3.20 -11.72 -1.21
N ILE A 83 1.93 -11.60 -0.82
CA ILE A 83 1.51 -11.45 0.59
C ILE A 83 1.14 -12.81 1.14
N LEU A 84 0.25 -13.51 0.44
CA LEU A 84 -0.21 -14.87 0.69
C LEU A 84 0.22 -15.77 -0.48
N PRO A 85 0.92 -16.90 -0.23
CA PRO A 85 1.25 -17.86 -1.29
C PRO A 85 -0.03 -18.44 -1.91
N TYR A 86 0.02 -18.75 -3.21
CA TYR A 86 -1.12 -19.36 -3.92
C TYR A 86 -1.61 -20.66 -3.26
N SER A 87 -0.69 -21.48 -2.73
CA SER A 87 -1.02 -22.72 -2.01
C SER A 87 -1.84 -22.49 -0.73
N GLU A 88 -1.73 -21.31 -0.12
CA GLU A 88 -2.47 -20.94 1.09
C GLU A 88 -3.84 -20.32 0.77
N LEU A 89 -4.02 -19.79 -0.45
CA LEU A 89 -5.24 -19.11 -0.88
C LEU A 89 -6.51 -19.97 -0.71
N TYR A 90 -6.37 -21.29 -0.89
CA TYR A 90 -7.48 -22.25 -0.79
C TYR A 90 -7.47 -23.10 0.48
N ARG A 91 -6.53 -22.87 1.41
CA ARG A 91 -6.45 -23.63 2.67
C ARG A 91 -7.42 -23.11 3.74
N ARG A 92 -7.88 -21.86 3.60
CA ARG A 92 -8.79 -21.16 4.51
C ARG A 92 -9.85 -20.39 3.71
N ASN A 93 -10.65 -19.57 4.38
CA ASN A 93 -11.73 -18.81 3.75
C ASN A 93 -11.22 -17.52 3.07
N PHE A 94 -10.02 -17.50 2.50
CA PHE A 94 -9.50 -16.31 1.80
C PHE A 94 -10.30 -16.02 0.52
N VAL A 95 -10.63 -17.05 -0.25
CA VAL A 95 -11.57 -16.97 -1.38
C VAL A 95 -12.89 -17.60 -0.96
N LYS A 96 -13.97 -16.83 -0.99
CA LYS A 96 -15.31 -17.27 -0.60
C LYS A 96 -16.33 -16.77 -1.60
N ASN A 97 -17.11 -17.68 -2.19
CA ASN A 97 -18.04 -17.38 -3.28
C ASN A 97 -17.36 -16.61 -4.43
N ASP A 98 -16.16 -17.07 -4.82
CA ASP A 98 -15.30 -16.43 -5.82
C ASP A 98 -14.86 -14.99 -5.51
N ASN A 99 -15.02 -14.53 -4.27
CA ASN A 99 -14.58 -13.21 -3.83
C ASN A 99 -13.31 -13.29 -2.98
N LEU A 100 -12.37 -12.37 -3.24
CA LEU A 100 -11.19 -12.10 -2.44
C LEU A 100 -11.29 -10.68 -1.88
N ILE A 101 -11.15 -10.52 -0.56
CA ILE A 101 -11.18 -9.21 0.09
C ILE A 101 -9.77 -8.81 0.52
N ILE A 102 -9.34 -7.63 0.08
CA ILE A 102 -8.05 -7.04 0.43
C ILE A 102 -8.30 -5.68 1.06
N PHE A 103 -7.79 -5.47 2.27
CA PHE A 103 -7.72 -4.16 2.87
C PHE A 103 -6.34 -3.54 2.61
N SER A 104 -6.33 -2.25 2.35
CA SER A 104 -5.12 -1.43 2.25
C SER A 104 -5.25 -0.22 3.17
N ASN A 105 -4.25 0.00 4.01
CA ASN A 105 -4.14 1.19 4.86
C ASN A 105 -2.88 1.96 4.52
N PHE A 106 -2.94 3.29 4.61
CA PHE A 106 -1.81 4.19 4.42
C PHE A 106 -1.88 5.32 5.44
N GLU A 107 -1.07 5.23 6.49
CA GLU A 107 -1.18 6.09 7.66
C GLU A 107 0.16 6.69 8.06
N VAL A 108 0.13 7.86 8.69
CA VAL A 108 1.33 8.48 9.28
C VAL A 108 1.72 7.66 10.51
N ILE A 109 3.00 7.32 10.62
CA ILE A 109 3.52 6.73 11.85
C ILE A 109 3.68 7.86 12.85
N HIS A 110 2.84 7.90 13.87
CA HIS A 110 3.01 8.83 14.97
C HIS A 110 4.29 8.48 15.74
N ASP A 111 5.22 9.44 15.76
CA ASP A 111 6.21 9.69 16.81
C ASP A 111 5.63 9.54 18.23
N PRO A 112 5.76 8.45 19.02
CA PRO A 112 5.31 8.47 20.41
C PRO A 112 6.09 9.50 21.27
N GLY A 113 7.23 9.99 20.77
CA GLY A 113 8.12 10.93 21.44
C GLY A 113 7.77 12.41 21.32
N ASN A 114 6.66 12.78 20.70
CA ASN A 114 6.19 14.18 20.66
C ASN A 114 4.85 14.34 21.39
N VAL A 115 4.89 13.99 22.68
CA VAL A 115 3.99 14.58 23.68
C VAL A 115 4.80 15.67 24.38
N LEU A 116 4.74 16.88 23.83
CA LEU A 116 4.93 18.11 24.60
C LEU A 116 3.56 18.75 24.78
#